data_AF-A0A397ZE10-F1
#
_entry.id   AF-A0A397ZE10-F1
#
_cell.length_a   1.000
_cell.length_b   1.000
_cell.length_c   1.000
_cell.angle_alpha   90.00
_cell.angle_beta   90.00
_cell.angle_gamma   90.00
#
_symmetry.space_group_name_H-M   'P 1'
#
loop_
_entity.id
_entity.type
_entity.pdbx_description
1 polymer ?
#
loop_
_entity_poly.entity_id
_entity_poly.type
_entity_poly.pdbx_seq_one_letter_code
_entity_poly.pdbx_strand_id
1 'polypeptide(L)'
;TVITLGCNRCGEEAGESIFSNFSLLLTEEPVEEPDVIDLGFTFGNDKASSFSLDDREEDEDEDDEIDWEDKLHFPPEVKEVDISKHIRDLVHLEITMNAICDPACKGMCLKCGANLNKRKCDCGSEEKDKGYGPLGNLRKQMQQKEGLRN
;
A
#
# COMPACT_ATOMS: atom_id res chain seq x y z
N THR A 1 8.75 -11.18 -9.28
CA THR A 1 7.61 -11.94 -9.85
C THR A 1 6.75 -11.01 -10.69
N VAL A 2 6.19 -11.46 -11.81
CA VAL A 2 5.25 -10.64 -12.60
C VAL A 2 3.83 -11.07 -12.27
N ILE A 3 2.98 -10.10 -11.90
CA ILE A 3 1.55 -10.31 -11.71
C ILE A 3 0.78 -9.56 -12.79
N THR A 4 -0.33 -10.14 -13.24
CA THR A 4 -1.26 -9.48 -14.16
C THR A 4 -2.38 -8.83 -13.37
N LEU A 5 -2.48 -7.51 -13.51
CA LEU A 5 -3.55 -6.70 -12.96
C LEU A 5 -4.40 -6.11 -14.08
N GLY A 6 -5.58 -5.62 -13.74
CA GLY A 6 -6.37 -4.81 -14.66
C GLY A 6 -5.78 -3.41 -14.75
N CYS A 7 -5.52 -2.94 -15.96
CA CYS A 7 -5.12 -1.56 -16.22
C CYS A 7 -6.21 -0.62 -15.74
N ASN A 8 -5.86 0.30 -14.85
CA ASN A 8 -6.79 1.27 -14.26
C ASN A 8 -7.36 2.26 -15.27
N ARG A 9 -6.76 2.35 -16.47
CA ARG A 9 -7.21 3.26 -17.53
C ARG A 9 -8.12 2.58 -18.54
N CYS A 10 -7.76 1.39 -19.03
CA CYS A 10 -8.46 0.72 -20.14
C CYS A 10 -9.05 -0.65 -19.79
N GLY A 11 -8.80 -1.18 -18.60
CA GLY A 11 -9.27 -2.49 -18.15
C GLY A 11 -8.57 -3.70 -18.79
N GLU A 12 -7.57 -3.49 -19.64
CA GLU A 12 -6.78 -4.58 -20.24
C GLU A 12 -5.70 -5.07 -19.28
N GLU A 13 -5.08 -6.21 -19.60
CA GLU A 13 -4.00 -6.78 -18.79
C GLU A 13 -2.81 -5.80 -18.70
N ALA A 14 -2.41 -5.52 -17.47
CA ALA A 14 -1.21 -4.77 -17.13
C ALA A 14 -0.29 -5.70 -16.33
N GLY A 15 0.86 -6.04 -16.91
CA GLY A 15 1.89 -6.80 -16.21
C GLY A 15 2.68 -5.87 -15.30
N GLU A 16 2.65 -6.13 -13.99
CA GLU A 16 3.41 -5.38 -13.00
C GLU A 16 4.46 -6.28 -12.36
N SER A 17 5.66 -5.73 -12.17
CA SER A 17 6.74 -6.44 -11.49
C SER A 17 6.75 -6.06 -10.03
N ILE A 18 6.64 -7.05 -9.16
CA ILE A 18 6.77 -6.88 -7.72
C ILE A 18 8.21 -7.21 -7.31
N PHE A 19 8.84 -6.24 -6.63
CA PHE A 19 10.14 -6.36 -5.99
C PHE A 19 9.94 -6.14 -4.50
N SER A 20 9.96 -7.24 -3.74
CA SER A 20 9.89 -7.19 -2.27
C SER A 20 11.04 -8.01 -1.70
N ASN A 21 11.62 -7.52 -0.62
CA ASN A 21 12.64 -8.25 0.13
C ASN A 21 11.91 -9.23 1.05
N PHE A 22 12.38 -10.47 1.09
CA PHE A 22 11.77 -11.55 1.87
C PHE A 22 12.84 -12.19 2.74
N SER A 23 12.58 -12.22 4.05
CA SER A 23 13.41 -12.86 5.06
C SER A 23 12.49 -13.61 6.01
N LEU A 24 12.87 -14.82 6.39
CA LEU A 24 12.18 -15.62 7.42
C LEU A 24 13.22 -16.25 8.32
N LEU A 25 12.88 -16.37 9.61
CA LEU A 25 13.72 -17.06 10.58
C LEU A 25 13.17 -18.47 10.84
N LEU A 26 14.00 -19.49 10.64
CA LEU A 26 13.65 -20.88 10.91
C LEU A 26 14.17 -21.28 12.30
N THR A 27 13.30 -21.83 13.14
CA THR A 27 13.62 -22.18 14.53
C THR A 27 13.24 -23.62 14.87
N GLU A 28 14.05 -24.27 15.69
CA GLU A 28 13.76 -25.63 16.17
C GLU A 28 12.67 -25.63 17.25
N GLU A 29 12.55 -24.54 18.01
CA GLU A 29 11.54 -24.38 19.05
C GLU A 29 10.24 -23.79 18.47
N PRO A 30 9.06 -24.17 19.00
CA PRO A 30 7.78 -23.64 18.54
C PRO A 30 7.70 -22.13 18.79
N VAL A 31 7.22 -21.39 17.79
CA VAL A 31 7.04 -19.94 17.87
C VAL A 31 5.84 -19.62 18.76
N GLU A 32 6.04 -18.83 19.81
CA GLU A 32 4.98 -18.34 20.69
C GLU A 32 4.45 -16.99 20.17
N GLU A 33 3.14 -16.92 19.91
CA GLU A 33 2.48 -15.67 19.56
C GLU A 33 2.37 -14.79 20.82
N PRO A 34 2.75 -13.51 20.76
CA PRO A 34 2.67 -12.62 21.92
C PRO A 34 1.22 -12.38 22.35
N ASP A 35 0.96 -12.41 23.66
CA ASP A 35 -0.37 -12.19 24.23
C ASP A 35 -0.90 -10.74 24.06
N VAL A 36 -0.03 -9.81 23.66
CA VAL A 36 -0.35 -8.39 23.52
C VAL A 36 0.06 -7.93 22.12
N ILE A 37 -0.93 -7.45 21.36
CA ILE A 37 -0.70 -6.83 20.05
C ILE A 37 -0.23 -5.39 20.29
N ASP A 38 1.06 -5.10 20.07
CA ASP A 38 1.55 -3.72 20.01
C ASP A 38 1.28 -3.15 18.61
N LEU A 39 0.21 -2.38 18.47
CA LEU A 39 -0.18 -1.77 17.21
C LEU A 39 0.56 -0.45 16.92
N GLY A 40 1.60 -0.11 17.69
CA GLY A 40 2.36 1.12 17.52
C GLY A 40 1.52 2.37 17.79
N PHE A 41 1.57 2.89 19.02
CA PHE A 41 0.82 4.11 19.35
C PHE A 41 1.51 5.37 18.78
N THR A 42 1.08 5.86 17.61
CA THR A 42 1.45 7.20 17.16
C THR A 42 0.56 8.23 17.84
N PHE A 43 1.02 8.87 18.92
CA PHE A 43 0.44 10.15 19.35
C PHE A 43 1.44 11.29 19.23
N GLY A 44 0.98 12.32 18.53
CA GLY A 44 1.62 13.62 18.51
C GLY A 44 1.67 14.21 19.91
N ASN A 45 2.89 14.33 20.42
CA ASN A 45 3.36 15.27 21.44
C ASN A 45 2.39 15.72 22.54
N ASP A 46 2.31 14.93 23.60
CA ASP A 46 2.31 15.41 24.98
C ASP A 46 2.89 14.31 25.90
N LYS A 47 3.95 14.66 26.63
CA LYS A 47 4.70 13.75 27.51
C LYS A 47 3.87 13.25 28.69
N ALA A 48 3.80 11.93 28.89
CA ALA A 48 4.16 11.24 30.15
C ALA A 48 4.06 9.69 30.02
N SER A 49 5.21 9.03 30.25
CA SER A 49 5.52 7.63 30.62
C SER A 49 4.43 6.53 30.48
N SER A 50 4.73 5.41 29.84
CA SER A 50 5.68 4.43 30.41
C SER A 50 6.68 3.84 29.41
N PHE A 51 7.94 4.07 29.72
CA PHE A 51 9.05 3.19 29.38
C PHE A 51 8.91 1.87 30.15
N SER A 52 9.23 0.76 29.50
CA SER A 52 10.22 -0.16 30.06
C SER A 52 11.37 -0.23 29.06
N LEU A 53 12.34 0.65 29.27
CA LEU A 53 13.73 0.30 29.00
C LEU A 53 14.06 -0.72 30.08
N ASP A 54 14.11 -2.01 29.74
CA ASP A 54 14.81 -2.98 30.56
C ASP A 54 16.30 -2.79 30.21
N ASP A 55 17.00 -2.16 31.15
CA ASP A 55 18.46 -1.97 31.15
C ASP A 55 19.07 -3.36 31.42
N ARG A 56 19.12 -4.19 30.38
CA ARG A 56 20.00 -5.36 30.33
C ARG A 56 21.05 -5.06 29.29
N GLU A 57 22.30 -5.38 29.61
CA GLU A 57 23.30 -5.64 28.58
C GLU A 57 22.78 -6.87 27.82
N GLU A 58 21.89 -6.65 26.86
CA GLU A 58 21.41 -7.65 25.95
C GLU A 58 22.45 -7.71 24.84
N ASP A 59 23.12 -8.85 24.75
CA ASP A 59 23.49 -9.38 23.46
C ASP A 59 22.21 -9.32 22.62
N GLU A 60 21.96 -8.20 21.92
CA GLU A 60 20.84 -8.06 20.99
C GLU A 60 21.12 -9.05 19.87
N ASP A 61 20.69 -10.29 20.08
CA ASP A 61 20.75 -11.32 19.07
C ASP A 61 19.91 -10.83 17.89
N GLU A 62 20.51 -10.79 16.70
CA GLU A 62 19.93 -10.28 15.44
C GLU A 62 18.57 -10.94 15.09
N ASP A 63 18.27 -12.09 15.72
CA ASP A 63 17.07 -12.89 15.58
C ASP A 63 15.85 -12.36 16.36
N ASP A 64 16.05 -11.61 17.45
CA ASP A 64 14.95 -11.08 18.30
C ASP A 64 14.30 -9.81 17.70
N GLU A 65 14.94 -9.19 16.70
CA GLU A 65 14.39 -8.05 15.96
C GLU A 65 13.38 -8.48 14.88
N ILE A 66 13.31 -9.78 14.55
CA ILE A 66 12.41 -10.32 13.53
C ILE A 66 11.00 -10.51 14.12
N ASP A 67 9.98 -10.06 13.40
CA ASP A 67 8.58 -10.21 13.82
C ASP A 67 8.21 -11.69 14.02
N TRP A 68 7.39 -11.96 15.03
CA TRP A 68 6.94 -13.32 15.37
C TRP A 68 6.18 -13.96 14.21
N GLU A 69 5.50 -13.16 13.37
CA GLU A 69 4.81 -13.63 12.18
C GLU A 69 5.76 -14.19 11.10
N ASP A 70 7.00 -13.70 11.05
CA ASP A 70 8.04 -14.10 10.10
C ASP A 70 8.97 -15.21 10.64
N LYS A 71 8.68 -15.72 11.84
CA LYS A 71 9.37 -16.86 12.45
C LYS A 71 8.59 -18.16 12.18
N LEU A 72 9.30 -19.20 11.77
CA LEU A 72 8.72 -20.51 11.44
C LEU A 72 9.37 -21.62 12.25
N HIS A 73 8.53 -22.47 12.86
CA HIS A 73 8.97 -23.70 13.51
C HIS A 73 9.33 -24.76 12.45
N PHE A 74 10.62 -25.10 12.39
CA PHE A 74 11.21 -26.05 11.46
C PHE A 74 12.19 -26.98 12.20
N PRO A 75 11.67 -27.98 12.92
CA PRO A 75 12.49 -28.90 13.70
C PRO A 75 13.17 -29.94 12.78
N PRO A 76 14.28 -30.57 13.21
CA PRO A 76 15.12 -31.42 12.37
C PRO A 76 14.43 -32.68 11.81
N GLU A 77 13.29 -33.09 12.37
CA GLU A 77 12.49 -34.21 11.85
C GLU A 77 11.72 -33.84 10.57
N VAL A 78 11.52 -32.56 10.32
CA VAL A 78 10.75 -32.02 9.21
C VAL A 78 11.69 -31.68 8.05
N LYS A 79 11.26 -31.96 6.81
CA LYS A 79 12.08 -31.78 5.60
C LYS A 79 11.53 -30.73 4.64
N GLU A 80 10.32 -30.24 4.90
CA GLU A 80 9.63 -29.26 4.07
C GLU A 80 8.85 -28.29 4.95
N VAL A 81 8.77 -27.04 4.52
CA VAL A 81 8.01 -25.99 5.20
C VAL A 81 7.22 -25.21 4.16
N ASP A 82 5.95 -24.93 4.47
CA ASP A 82 5.08 -24.16 3.58
C ASP A 82 5.21 -22.66 3.88
N ILE A 83 5.88 -21.94 2.98
CA ILE A 83 6.06 -20.48 3.04
C ILE A 83 5.00 -19.73 2.20
N SER A 84 3.99 -20.43 1.67
CA SER A 84 3.02 -19.84 0.75
C SER A 84 2.23 -18.70 1.37
N LYS A 85 2.01 -18.72 2.70
CA LYS A 85 1.35 -17.64 3.44
C LYS A 85 2.19 -16.35 3.36
N HIS A 86 3.43 -16.40 3.82
CA HIS A 86 4.32 -15.24 3.86
C HIS A 86 4.55 -14.62 2.48
N ILE A 87 4.79 -15.46 1.47
CA ILE A 87 4.92 -14.99 0.09
C ILE A 87 3.63 -14.31 -0.39
N ARG A 88 2.47 -14.85 -0.07
CA ARG A 88 1.18 -14.25 -0.44
C ARG A 88 1.01 -12.89 0.23
N ASP A 89 1.27 -12.80 1.53
CA ASP A 89 1.06 -11.58 2.31
C ASP A 89 1.99 -10.46 1.80
N LEU A 90 3.26 -10.76 1.57
CA LEU A 90 4.22 -9.82 0.96
C LEU A 90 3.82 -9.37 -0.43
N VAL A 91 3.39 -10.31 -1.28
CA VAL A 91 2.91 -9.96 -2.62
C VAL A 91 1.71 -9.03 -2.53
N HIS A 92 0.77 -9.25 -1.60
CA HIS A 92 -0.42 -8.40 -1.43
C HIS A 92 -0.08 -6.99 -0.97
N LEU A 93 0.90 -6.82 -0.10
CA LEU A 93 1.36 -5.51 0.38
C LEU A 93 1.99 -4.67 -0.74
N GLU A 94 2.68 -5.31 -1.68
CA GLU A 94 3.41 -4.63 -2.76
C GLU A 94 2.57 -4.41 -4.03
N ILE A 95 1.30 -4.87 -4.07
CA ILE A 95 0.43 -4.67 -5.23
C ILE A 95 0.14 -3.17 -5.41
N THR A 96 0.53 -2.64 -6.58
CA THR A 96 0.20 -1.26 -6.95
C THR A 96 -1.29 -1.06 -7.17
N MET A 97 -1.84 0.02 -6.58
CA MET A 97 -3.22 0.43 -6.81
C MET A 97 -3.42 1.07 -8.20
N ASN A 98 -2.35 1.42 -8.92
CA ASN A 98 -2.43 2.14 -10.21
C ASN A 98 -1.68 1.42 -11.33
N ALA A 99 -1.91 0.11 -11.48
CA ALA A 99 -1.43 -0.65 -12.63
C ALA A 99 -1.86 -0.02 -13.95
N ILE A 100 -0.91 0.19 -14.86
CA ILE A 100 -1.14 0.76 -16.19
C ILE A 100 -0.45 -0.10 -17.26
N CYS A 101 -1.22 -0.55 -18.26
CA CYS A 101 -0.71 -1.44 -19.31
C CYS A 101 0.36 -0.80 -20.21
N ASP A 102 0.32 0.53 -20.35
CA ASP A 102 1.26 1.31 -21.14
C ASP A 102 1.25 2.77 -20.65
N PRO A 103 2.40 3.45 -20.55
CA PRO A 103 2.46 4.85 -20.13
C PRO A 103 1.64 5.80 -21.04
N ALA A 104 1.52 5.48 -22.32
CA ALA A 104 0.71 6.19 -23.31
C ALA A 104 -0.71 5.60 -23.49
N CYS A 105 -1.16 4.72 -22.60
CA CYS A 105 -2.53 4.19 -22.60
C CYS A 105 -3.54 5.35 -22.64
N LYS A 106 -4.48 5.36 -23.58
CA LYS A 106 -5.51 6.40 -23.70
C LYS A 106 -6.70 6.17 -22.78
N GLY A 107 -6.84 4.94 -22.26
CA GLY A 107 -7.92 4.53 -21.38
C GLY A 107 -9.25 4.28 -22.08
N MET A 108 -10.32 4.18 -21.29
CA MET A 108 -11.68 4.04 -21.76
C MET A 108 -12.41 5.38 -21.88
N CYS A 109 -13.31 5.47 -22.85
CA CYS A 109 -14.26 6.56 -22.93
C CYS A 109 -15.25 6.50 -21.75
N LEU A 110 -15.29 7.53 -20.92
CA LEU A 110 -16.20 7.62 -19.77
C LEU A 110 -17.69 7.72 -20.16
N LYS A 111 -18.00 7.95 -21.44
CA LYS A 111 -19.39 8.07 -21.94
C LYS A 111 -19.93 6.74 -22.50
N CYS A 112 -19.13 6.01 -23.28
CA CYS A 112 -19.59 4.78 -23.95
C CYS A 112 -18.77 3.52 -23.63
N GLY A 113 -17.75 3.61 -22.77
CA GLY A 113 -16.89 2.48 -22.41
C GLY A 113 -15.95 2.02 -23.53
N ALA A 114 -15.90 2.69 -24.69
CA ALA A 114 -14.99 2.33 -25.77
C ALA A 114 -13.53 2.48 -25.32
N ASN A 115 -12.73 1.42 -25.53
CA ASN A 115 -11.29 1.50 -25.31
C ASN A 115 -10.63 2.36 -26.40
N LEU A 116 -10.06 3.49 -25.99
CA LEU A 116 -9.46 4.51 -26.84
C LEU A 116 -8.11 4.08 -27.45
N ASN A 117 -7.51 2.99 -26.96
CA ASN A 117 -6.32 2.39 -27.55
C ASN A 117 -6.65 1.64 -28.84
N LYS A 118 -7.85 1.02 -28.90
CA LYS A 118 -8.28 0.17 -30.03
C LYS A 118 -9.08 0.94 -31.07
N ARG A 119 -9.96 1.85 -30.62
CA ARG A 119 -10.83 2.62 -31.52
C ARG A 119 -11.14 4.00 -30.95
N LYS A 120 -11.45 4.94 -31.83
CA LYS A 120 -12.02 6.22 -31.42
C LYS A 120 -13.48 6.02 -31.01
N CYS A 121 -13.96 6.86 -30.10
CA CYS A 121 -15.38 6.97 -29.78
C CYS A 121 -15.98 8.20 -30.48
N ASP A 122 -17.26 8.13 -30.81
CA ASP A 122 -18.01 9.27 -31.37
C ASP A 122 -18.76 10.06 -30.29
N CYS A 123 -18.39 9.85 -29.02
CA CYS A 123 -18.94 10.63 -27.92
C CYS A 123 -18.37 12.04 -28.00
N GLY A 124 -19.10 12.94 -28.66
CA GLY A 124 -18.71 14.34 -28.83
C GLY A 124 -18.26 15.00 -27.52
N SER A 125 -17.32 15.94 -27.65
CA SER A 125 -16.86 16.82 -26.57
C SER A 125 -17.98 17.80 -26.23
N GLU A 126 -18.98 17.35 -25.49
CA GLU A 126 -19.61 18.27 -24.55
C GLU A 126 -18.56 18.57 -23.48
N GLU A 127 -17.72 19.58 -23.76
CA GLU A 127 -17.06 20.34 -22.71
C GLU A 127 -18.16 20.96 -21.86
N LYS A 128 -18.72 20.18 -20.93
CA LYS A 128 -19.18 20.78 -19.69
C LYS A 128 -17.90 21.15 -18.98
N ASP A 129 -17.48 22.39 -19.21
CA ASP A 129 -16.72 23.16 -18.25
C ASP A 129 -17.40 22.92 -16.90
N LYS A 130 -16.90 21.92 -16.15
CA LYS A 130 -17.37 21.63 -14.81
C LYS A 130 -16.78 22.76 -14.00
N GLY A 131 -17.42 23.94 -14.10
CA GLY A 131 -17.15 25.10 -13.30
C GLY A 131 -17.01 24.57 -11.88
N TYR A 132 -15.79 24.68 -11.36
CA TYR A 132 -15.36 24.29 -10.03
C TYR A 132 -16.56 24.34 -9.08
N GLY A 133 -17.11 23.20 -8.64
CA GLY A 133 -18.49 23.05 -8.13
C GLY A 133 -18.97 24.12 -7.11
N PRO A 134 -19.23 23.79 -5.84
CA PRO A 134 -19.57 24.83 -4.86
C PRO A 134 -18.40 25.79 -4.58
N LEU A 135 -17.17 25.38 -4.92
CA LEU A 135 -15.92 26.05 -4.53
C LEU A 135 -15.30 26.92 -5.62
N GLY A 136 -15.93 27.09 -6.77
CA GLY A 136 -15.32 27.79 -7.91
C GLY A 136 -15.02 29.26 -7.71
N ASN A 137 -15.66 29.86 -6.72
CA ASN A 137 -15.39 31.24 -6.33
C ASN A 137 -14.70 31.33 -4.97
N LEU A 138 -14.26 30.22 -4.37
CA LEU A 138 -13.64 30.19 -3.05
C LEU A 138 -12.41 31.11 -2.98
N ARG A 139 -11.58 31.11 -4.03
CA ARG A 139 -10.40 32.00 -4.12
C ARG A 139 -10.77 33.49 -4.02
N LYS A 140 -11.89 33.91 -4.63
CA LYS A 140 -12.38 35.29 -4.55
C LYS A 140 -12.93 35.62 -3.16
N GLN A 141 -13.61 34.66 -2.52
CA GLN A 141 -14.14 34.82 -1.16
C GLN A 141 -13.03 34.95 -0.11
N MET A 142 -11.92 34.22 -0.27
CA MET A 142 -10.76 34.30 0.61
C MET A 142 -10.07 35.67 0.53
N GLN A 143 -9.88 36.20 -0.69
CA GLN A 143 -9.27 37.52 -0.91
C GLN A 143 -10.14 38.68 -0.38
N GLN A 144 -11.46 38.57 -0.47
CA GLN A 144 -12.38 39.55 0.11
C GLN A 144 -12.36 39.53 1.64
N LYS A 145 -12.24 38.34 2.27
CA LYS A 145 -12.14 38.21 3.73
C LYS A 145 -10.82 38.75 4.30
N GLU A 146 -9.72 38.64 3.55
CA GLU A 146 -8.43 39.22 3.94
C GLU A 146 -8.40 40.74 3.79
N GLY A 147 -9.09 41.29 2.77
CA GLY A 147 -9.23 42.74 2.58
C GLY A 147 -10.11 43.45 3.61
N LEU A 148 -11.05 42.74 4.26
CA LEU A 148 -11.90 43.29 5.35
C LEU A 148 -11.26 43.16 6.75
N ARG A 149 -10.09 42.51 6.88
CA ARG A 149 -9.36 42.35 8.15
C ARG A 149 -8.27 43.39 8.39
N ASN A 150 -8.10 44.36 7.48
CA ASN A 150 -7.23 45.53 7.65
C ASN A 150 -8.07 46.79 7.90
#